data_AF-A0AAJ2ATS2-F1
#
_entry.id   AF-A0AAJ2ATS2-F1
#
_cell.length_a   1.000
_cell.length_b   1.000
_cell.length_c   1.000
_cell.angle_alpha   90.00
_cell.angle_beta   90.00
_cell.angle_gamma   90.00
#
_symmetry.space_group_name_H-M   'P 1'
#
loop_
_entity.id
_entity.type
_entity.pdbx_description
1 polymer ?
#
loop_
_entity_poly.entity_id
_entity_poly.type
_entity_poly.pdbx_seq_one_letter_code
_entity_poly.pdbx_strand_id
1 'polypeptide(L)'
;MEWLDLIAWFFGGVFFCNALPHLVSGVRGEPFQSPFATPPGQGLSSSTVNVVWGFFNLVIGYALVCHVGHFDFRNTIDALAFGLGMLVIGLFLARHFGRFHGGRMTTRT
;
A
#
# COMPACT_ATOMS: atom_id res chain seq x y z
N MET A 1 -12.39 9.18 -20.96
CA MET A 1 -12.02 8.81 -19.58
C MET A 1 -13.25 9.00 -18.75
N GLU A 2 -13.82 7.90 -18.27
CA GLU A 2 -14.85 8.03 -17.25
C GLU A 2 -14.14 8.41 -15.96
N TRP A 3 -14.66 9.36 -15.20
CA TRP A 3 -14.09 9.77 -13.91
C TRP A 3 -13.93 8.58 -12.94
N LEU A 4 -14.72 7.52 -13.13
CA LEU A 4 -14.62 6.24 -12.44
C LEU A 4 -13.29 5.51 -12.73
N ASP A 5 -12.73 5.62 -13.93
CA ASP A 5 -11.45 5.01 -14.29
C ASP A 5 -10.32 5.65 -13.47
N LEU A 6 -10.32 6.98 -13.36
CA LEU A 6 -9.34 7.73 -12.56
C LEU A 6 -9.41 7.34 -11.07
N ILE A 7 -10.62 7.15 -10.55
CA ILE A 7 -10.82 6.66 -9.18
C ILE A 7 -10.25 5.25 -9.04
N ALA A 8 -10.56 4.36 -9.97
CA ALA A 8 -10.05 3.00 -9.95
C ALA A 8 -8.52 2.96 -9.97
N TRP A 9 -7.88 3.73 -10.85
CA TRP A 9 -6.42 3.78 -10.94
C TRP A 9 -5.76 4.44 -9.72
N PHE A 10 -6.39 5.47 -9.14
CA PHE A 10 -5.97 6.01 -7.85
C PHE A 10 -5.97 4.93 -6.76
N PHE A 11 -7.06 4.20 -6.60
CA PHE A 11 -7.11 3.09 -5.64
C PHE A 11 -6.17 1.94 -6.02
N GLY A 12 -5.94 1.70 -7.32
CA GLY A 12 -4.92 0.79 -7.81
C GLY A 12 -3.54 1.12 -7.24
N GLY A 13 -3.17 2.40 -7.27
CA GLY A 13 -1.94 2.91 -6.65
C GLY A 13 -1.94 2.76 -5.13
N VAL A 14 -3.07 3.01 -4.47
CA VAL A 14 -3.22 2.81 -3.02
C VAL A 14 -2.94 1.36 -2.63
N PHE A 15 -3.58 0.40 -3.27
CA PHE A 15 -3.38 -1.02 -2.99
C PHE A 15 -1.96 -1.48 -3.36
N PHE A 16 -1.43 -1.01 -4.49
CA PHE A 16 -0.07 -1.37 -4.92
C PHE A 16 0.99 -0.92 -3.89
N CYS A 17 0.95 0.34 -3.44
CA CYS A 17 1.91 0.82 -2.45
C CYS A 17 1.66 0.21 -1.06
N ASN A 18 0.41 -0.10 -0.71
CA ASN A 18 0.10 -0.82 0.54
C ASN A 18 0.66 -2.24 0.55
N ALA A 19 0.81 -2.91 -0.59
CA ALA A 19 1.43 -4.23 -0.68
C ALA A 19 2.91 -4.22 -0.25
N LEU A 20 3.64 -3.13 -0.47
CA LEU A 20 5.10 -3.04 -0.31
C LEU A 20 5.60 -3.40 1.09
N PRO A 21 5.19 -2.72 2.18
CA PRO A 21 5.73 -3.04 3.51
C PRO A 21 5.42 -4.49 3.92
N HIS A 22 4.24 -5.00 3.58
CA HIS A 22 3.83 -6.36 3.94
C HIS A 22 4.58 -7.42 3.13
N LEU A 23 4.70 -7.26 1.81
CA LEU A 23 5.47 -8.20 0.99
C LEU A 23 6.95 -8.16 1.37
N VAL A 24 7.56 -6.97 1.49
CA VAL A 24 8.99 -6.84 1.77
C VAL A 24 9.34 -7.44 3.14
N SER A 25 8.63 -7.11 4.21
CA SER A 25 8.87 -7.73 5.51
C SER A 25 8.57 -9.23 5.49
N GLY A 26 7.47 -9.63 4.85
CA GLY A 26 7.07 -11.03 4.73
C GLY A 26 8.13 -11.90 4.04
N VAL A 27 8.62 -11.50 2.87
CA VAL A 27 9.65 -12.26 2.12
C VAL A 27 11.03 -12.22 2.79
N ARG A 28 11.30 -11.20 3.61
CA ARG A 28 12.50 -11.14 4.47
C ARG A 28 12.38 -12.04 5.71
N GLY A 29 11.25 -12.69 5.93
CA GLY A 29 10.99 -13.53 7.11
C GLY A 29 10.73 -12.71 8.38
N GLU A 30 10.46 -11.41 8.24
CA GLU A 30 10.27 -10.49 9.37
C GLU A 30 8.77 -10.36 9.70
N PRO A 31 8.39 -10.39 11.00
CA PRO A 31 7.04 -10.02 11.40
C PRO A 31 6.80 -8.51 11.18
N PHE A 32 5.59 -8.14 10.79
CA PHE A 32 5.22 -6.76 10.51
C PHE A 32 3.76 -6.47 10.89
N GLN A 33 3.43 -5.20 11.11
CA GLN A 33 2.08 -4.80 11.49
C GLN A 33 1.09 -5.09 10.38
N SER A 34 -0.07 -5.65 10.74
CA SER A 34 -1.13 -5.97 9.79
C SER A 34 -2.52 -5.78 10.43
N PRO A 35 -3.60 -5.69 9.64
CA PRO A 35 -4.96 -5.60 10.19
C PRO A 35 -5.38 -6.86 10.97
N PHE A 36 -4.67 -7.98 10.79
CA PHE A 36 -4.94 -9.26 11.46
C PHE A 36 -4.19 -9.42 12.79
N ALA A 37 -3.30 -8.48 13.13
CA ALA A 37 -2.58 -8.52 14.39
C ALA A 37 -3.45 -8.13 15.58
N THR A 38 -2.97 -8.35 16.80
CA THR A 38 -3.61 -7.83 18.03
C THR A 38 -2.61 -6.92 18.76
N PRO A 39 -2.91 -5.62 18.96
CA PRO A 39 -4.09 -4.91 18.45
C PRO A 39 -4.06 -4.73 16.91
N PRO A 40 -5.21 -4.69 16.22
CA PRO A 40 -5.28 -4.55 14.76
C PRO A 40 -4.52 -3.35 14.23
N GLY A 41 -3.73 -3.55 13.17
CA GLY A 41 -2.93 -2.52 12.51
C GLY A 41 -1.76 -1.95 13.34
N GLN A 42 -1.48 -2.55 14.50
CA GLN A 42 -0.47 -2.08 15.46
C GLN A 42 0.42 -3.21 15.99
N GLY A 43 -0.17 -4.34 16.38
CA GLY A 43 0.57 -5.55 16.76
C GLY A 43 1.26 -6.18 15.56
N LEU A 44 2.07 -7.21 15.80
CA LEU A 44 2.80 -7.92 14.76
C LEU A 44 2.02 -9.14 14.27
N SER A 45 2.00 -9.34 12.95
CA SER A 45 1.62 -10.60 12.33
C SER A 45 2.85 -11.33 11.81
N SER A 46 2.75 -12.65 11.63
CA SER A 46 3.85 -13.45 11.09
C SER A 46 4.23 -13.02 9.67
N SER A 47 5.43 -13.43 9.23
CA SER A 47 5.92 -13.20 7.88
C SER A 47 4.96 -13.78 6.83
N THR A 48 4.47 -15.01 7.02
CA THR A 48 3.48 -15.64 6.11
C THR A 48 2.19 -14.84 5.99
N VAL A 49 1.65 -14.33 7.10
CA VAL A 49 0.44 -13.49 7.08
C VAL A 49 0.70 -12.21 6.29
N ASN A 50 1.87 -11.59 6.46
CA ASN A 50 2.25 -10.39 5.71
C ASN A 50 2.47 -10.67 4.21
N VAL A 51 3.03 -11.83 3.83
CA VAL A 51 3.12 -12.23 2.42
C VAL A 51 1.72 -12.36 1.80
N VAL A 52 0.82 -13.11 2.45
CA VAL A 52 -0.55 -13.31 1.94
C VAL A 52 -1.30 -11.98 1.86
N TRP A 53 -1.19 -11.15 2.89
CA TRP A 53 -1.84 -9.85 2.92
C TRP A 53 -1.28 -8.88 1.86
N GLY A 54 0.04 -8.82 1.71
CA GLY A 54 0.67 -8.01 0.68
C GLY A 54 0.29 -8.49 -0.73
N PHE A 55 0.22 -9.81 -0.95
CA PHE A 55 -0.21 -10.37 -2.23
C PHE A 55 -1.69 -10.08 -2.53
N PHE A 56 -2.55 -10.16 -1.53
CA PHE A 56 -3.96 -9.76 -1.67
C PHE A 56 -4.11 -8.30 -2.13
N ASN A 57 -3.33 -7.39 -1.56
CA ASN A 57 -3.29 -6.00 -2.00
C ASN A 57 -2.79 -5.88 -3.45
N LEU A 58 -1.78 -6.65 -3.83
CA LEU A 58 -1.26 -6.67 -5.20
C LEU A 58 -2.32 -7.14 -6.21
N VAL A 59 -3.11 -8.17 -5.87
CA VAL A 59 -4.20 -8.67 -6.72
C VAL A 59 -5.29 -7.62 -6.91
N ILE A 60 -5.68 -6.90 -5.85
CA ILE A 60 -6.65 -5.80 -5.98
C ILE A 60 -6.09 -4.67 -6.84
N GLY A 61 -4.83 -4.26 -6.60
CA GLY A 61 -4.16 -3.24 -7.40
C GLY A 61 -4.12 -3.61 -8.88
N TYR A 62 -3.75 -4.86 -9.19
CA TYR A 62 -3.77 -5.41 -10.54
C TYR A 62 -5.17 -5.35 -11.16
N ALA A 63 -6.21 -5.79 -10.45
CA ALA A 63 -7.57 -5.77 -10.97
C ALA A 63 -8.06 -4.35 -11.29
N LEU A 64 -7.77 -3.38 -10.40
CA LEU A 64 -8.16 -1.99 -10.58
C LEU A 64 -7.45 -1.33 -11.77
N VAL A 65 -6.15 -1.59 -11.94
CA VAL A 65 -5.34 -0.99 -13.02
C VAL A 65 -5.61 -1.67 -14.36
N CYS A 66 -5.68 -3.00 -14.39
CA CYS A 66 -5.68 -3.77 -15.64
C CYS A 66 -7.06 -4.19 -16.13
N HIS A 67 -8.13 -4.11 -15.30
CA HIS A 67 -9.45 -4.63 -15.67
C HIS A 67 -10.61 -3.64 -15.57
N VAL A 68 -10.46 -2.47 -14.96
CA VAL A 68 -11.55 -1.48 -14.89
C VAL A 68 -11.63 -0.62 -16.16
N GLY A 69 -10.49 -0.30 -16.77
CA GLY A 69 -10.42 0.52 -17.97
C GLY A 69 -9.12 0.32 -18.73
N HIS A 70 -8.86 1.16 -19.73
CA HIS A 70 -7.64 1.12 -20.54
C HIS A 70 -6.54 2.00 -19.95
N PHE A 71 -5.95 1.53 -18.84
CA PHE A 71 -4.83 2.24 -18.21
C PHE A 71 -3.61 2.29 -19.14
N ASP A 72 -3.04 3.48 -19.35
CA ASP A 72 -1.80 3.66 -20.09
C ASP A 72 -0.79 4.51 -19.29
N PHE A 73 0.38 3.93 -18.97
CA PHE A 73 1.47 4.67 -18.33
C PHE A 73 2.02 5.83 -19.16
N ARG A 74 1.80 5.84 -20.48
CA ARG A 74 2.18 6.96 -21.36
C ARG A 74 1.19 8.11 -21.28
N ASN A 75 -0.02 7.88 -20.79
CA ASN A 75 -0.98 8.92 -20.51
C ASN A 75 -0.67 9.56 -19.15
N THR A 76 -0.32 10.85 -19.19
CA THR A 76 0.03 11.62 -17.99
C THR A 76 -1.08 11.62 -16.94
N ILE A 77 -2.35 11.67 -17.33
CA ILE A 77 -3.45 11.75 -16.37
C ILE A 77 -3.63 10.42 -15.63
N ASP A 78 -3.56 9.30 -16.35
CA ASP A 78 -3.66 7.95 -15.79
C ASP A 78 -2.49 7.70 -14.82
N ALA A 79 -1.27 8.02 -15.28
CA ALA A 79 -0.05 7.89 -14.48
C ALA A 79 -0.08 8.79 -13.23
N LEU A 80 -0.61 10.01 -13.34
CA LEU A 80 -0.79 10.92 -12.21
C LEU A 80 -1.83 10.39 -11.22
N ALA A 81 -2.96 9.84 -11.68
CA ALA A 81 -3.98 9.28 -10.81
C ALA A 81 -3.42 8.10 -9.98
N PHE A 82 -2.77 7.15 -10.66
CA PHE A 82 -2.10 6.01 -10.02
C PHE A 82 -0.98 6.46 -9.06
N GLY A 83 -0.08 7.33 -9.53
CA GLY A 83 1.04 7.83 -8.74
C GLY A 83 0.60 8.64 -7.53
N LEU A 84 -0.48 9.43 -7.64
CA LEU A 84 -1.05 10.18 -6.52
C LEU A 84 -1.61 9.23 -5.45
N GLY A 85 -2.28 8.16 -5.87
CA GLY A 85 -2.75 7.10 -4.96
C GLY A 85 -1.61 6.46 -4.17
N MET A 86 -0.53 6.08 -4.87
CA MET A 86 0.68 5.55 -4.25
C MET A 86 1.31 6.55 -3.27
N LEU A 87 1.42 7.82 -3.65
CA LEU A 87 2.03 8.85 -2.81
C LEU A 87 1.22 9.09 -1.53
N VAL A 88 -0.10 9.24 -1.65
CA VAL A 88 -0.99 9.49 -0.51
C VAL A 88 -0.92 8.34 0.50
N ILE A 89 -1.07 7.09 0.04
CA ILE A 89 -0.98 5.95 0.95
C ILE A 89 0.44 5.78 1.50
N GLY A 90 1.48 5.98 0.69
CA GLY A 90 2.87 5.84 1.13
C GLY A 90 3.21 6.81 2.26
N LEU A 91 2.78 8.08 2.14
CA LEU A 91 2.92 9.08 3.19
C LEU A 91 2.11 8.73 4.44
N PHE A 92 0.93 8.13 4.29
CA PHE A 92 0.14 7.63 5.40
C PHE A 92 0.86 6.47 6.11
N LEU A 93 1.34 5.46 5.37
CA LEU A 93 2.04 4.29 5.90
C LEU A 93 3.36 4.68 6.58
N ALA A 94 4.13 5.60 5.99
CA ALA A 94 5.35 6.12 6.60
C ALA A 94 5.09 6.74 7.97
N ARG A 95 4.01 7.53 8.12
CA ARG A 95 3.61 8.09 9.42
C ARG A 95 3.02 7.05 10.37
N HIS A 96 2.17 6.18 9.83
CA HIS A 96 1.43 5.17 10.60
C HIS A 96 2.35 4.10 11.16
N PHE A 97 3.29 3.57 10.38
CA PHE A 97 4.28 2.60 10.84
C PHE A 97 5.53 3.25 11.43
N GLY A 98 5.85 4.49 11.05
CA GLY A 98 6.99 5.24 11.61
C GLY A 98 6.91 5.43 13.12
N ARG A 99 5.72 5.45 13.72
CA ARG A 99 5.59 5.46 15.19
C ARG A 99 6.12 4.19 15.87
N PHE A 100 6.25 3.08 15.15
CA PHE A 100 6.75 1.80 15.66
C PHE A 100 8.21 1.54 15.26
N HIS A 101 8.69 2.19 14.19
CA HIS A 101 10.03 1.97 13.62
C HIS A 101 10.97 3.18 13.77
N GLY A 102 10.68 4.11 14.68
CA GLY A 102 11.54 5.27 14.98
C GLY A 102 11.44 6.45 14.00
N GLY A 103 10.52 6.43 13.03
CA GLY A 103 10.31 7.49 12.05
C GLY A 103 9.63 8.77 12.58
N ARG A 104 9.03 8.71 13.78
CA ARG A 104 8.69 9.92 14.53
C ARG A 104 9.91 10.32 15.36
N MET A 105 10.76 11.18 14.82
CA MET A 105 11.70 11.95 15.64
C MET A 105 10.90 12.88 16.54
N THR A 106 10.41 12.38 17.68
CA THR A 106 10.17 13.24 18.83
C THR A 106 11.51 13.47 19.47
N THR A 107 12.16 14.58 19.13
CA THR A 107 13.14 15.19 20.03
C THR A 107 12.40 15.46 21.35
N ARG A 108 12.59 14.58 22.33
CA ARG A 108 12.35 14.90 23.73
C ARG A 108 13.71 15.11 24.36
N THR A 109 14.16 16.36 24.31
CA THR A 109 15.05 16.95 25.31
C THR A 109 14.23 17.23 26.56
#